data_AF-A0A940ZIC4-F1
#
_entry.id   AF-A0A940ZIC4-F1
#
_cell.length_a   1.000
_cell.length_b   1.000
_cell.length_c   1.000
_cell.angle_alpha   90.00
_cell.angle_beta   90.00
_cell.angle_gamma   90.00
#
_symmetry.space_group_name_H-M   'P 1'
#
loop_
_entity.id
_entity.type
_entity.pdbx_description
1 polymer ?
#
loop_
_entity_poly.entity_id
_entity_poly.type
_entity_poly.pdbx_seq_one_letter_code
_entity_poly.pdbx_strand_id
1 'polypeptide(L)'
;MRIKIDHRACTGCKQCEIVCSLAHTGSVNPWRSRIRVYVGEEFCLPVIAGPYTEAACNSKGTVIVDGIEVDECVVCRASCPVKSIYKEPDTGIPLKCDFCGDPPNPQCVAWCGPNALTLVEDT
;
A
#
# COMPACT_ATOMS: atom_id res chain seq x y z
N MET A 1 -2.31 15.61 7.01
CA MET A 1 -3.32 14.54 6.92
C MET A 1 -2.64 13.20 6.71
N ARG A 2 -3.28 12.12 7.18
CA ARG A 2 -2.81 10.74 7.00
C ARG A 2 -3.96 9.79 6.71
N ILE A 3 -3.66 8.67 6.05
CA ILE A 3 -4.59 7.54 5.96
C ILE A 3 -4.34 6.64 7.17
N LYS A 4 -5.32 6.58 8.08
CA LYS A 4 -5.37 5.59 9.16
C LYS A 4 -5.75 4.24 8.56
N ILE A 5 -5.01 3.20 8.93
CA ILE A 5 -5.24 1.82 8.51
C ILE A 5 -5.61 1.02 9.75
N ASP A 6 -6.82 0.47 9.78
CA ASP A 6 -7.23 -0.56 10.72
C ASP A 6 -7.14 -1.91 10.02
N HIS A 7 -6.02 -2.59 10.21
CA HIS A 7 -5.73 -3.83 9.52
C HIS A 7 -6.61 -5.00 9.98
N ARG A 8 -7.19 -4.92 11.19
CA ARG A 8 -8.12 -5.94 11.70
C ARG A 8 -9.49 -5.86 11.06
N ALA A 9 -9.89 -4.68 10.60
CA ALA A 9 -11.11 -4.50 9.79
C ALA A 9 -10.93 -4.92 8.33
N CYS A 10 -9.69 -5.16 7.86
CA CYS A 10 -9.45 -5.53 6.48
C CYS A 10 -9.92 -6.96 6.16
N THR A 11 -10.72 -7.11 5.10
CA THR A 11 -11.23 -8.41 4.62
C THR A 11 -10.37 -9.05 3.52
N GLY A 12 -9.28 -8.39 3.10
CA GLY A 12 -8.42 -8.88 2.04
C GLY A 12 -8.99 -8.78 0.62
N CYS A 13 -10.09 -8.05 0.41
CA CYS A 13 -10.81 -7.99 -0.88
C CYS A 13 -10.03 -7.31 -2.03
N LYS A 14 -8.95 -6.58 -1.73
CA LYS A 14 -8.08 -5.86 -2.68
C LYS A 14 -8.78 -4.82 -3.59
N GLN A 15 -10.00 -4.39 -3.24
CA GLN A 15 -10.68 -3.31 -3.98
C GLN A 15 -9.86 -2.03 -4.01
N CYS A 16 -9.16 -1.71 -2.91
CA CYS A 16 -8.26 -0.57 -2.84
C CYS A 16 -7.10 -0.65 -3.85
N GLU A 17 -6.60 -1.85 -4.19
CA GLU A 17 -5.58 -2.01 -5.23
C GLU A 17 -6.14 -1.66 -6.62
N ILE A 18 -7.33 -2.20 -6.92
CA ILE A 18 -8.06 -2.04 -8.19
C ILE A 18 -8.41 -0.58 -8.45
N VAL A 19 -9.10 0.07 -7.51
CA VAL A 19 -9.58 1.45 -7.71
C VAL A 19 -8.41 2.44 -7.76
N CYS A 20 -7.33 2.17 -7.02
CA CYS A 20 -6.14 3.00 -7.08
C CYS A 20 -5.45 2.88 -8.44
N SER A 21 -5.25 1.68 -9.00
CA SER A 21 -4.65 1.56 -10.34
C SER A 21 -5.54 2.19 -11.40
N LEU A 22 -6.86 1.99 -11.30
CA LEU A 22 -7.84 2.55 -12.23
C LEU A 22 -7.81 4.08 -12.22
N ALA A 23 -7.80 4.69 -11.03
CA ALA A 23 -7.78 6.14 -10.88
C ALA A 23 -6.53 6.81 -11.49
N HIS A 24 -5.38 6.15 -11.45
CA HIS A 24 -4.12 6.74 -11.95
C HIS A 24 -3.80 6.39 -13.40
N THR A 25 -4.34 5.29 -13.93
CA THR A 25 -3.92 4.75 -15.24
C THR A 25 -5.07 4.55 -16.22
N GLY A 26 -6.32 4.68 -15.77
CA GLY A 26 -7.50 4.31 -16.55
C GLY A 26 -7.66 2.80 -16.78
N SER A 27 -6.81 1.96 -16.17
CA SER A 27 -6.81 0.51 -16.34
C SER A 27 -6.73 -0.22 -15.00
N VAL A 28 -7.33 -1.42 -14.95
CA VAL A 28 -7.21 -2.30 -13.77
C VAL A 28 -5.91 -3.09 -13.88
N ASN A 29 -4.89 -2.64 -13.17
CA ASN A 29 -3.62 -3.34 -13.04
C ASN A 29 -3.07 -3.14 -11.61
N PRO A 30 -3.26 -4.11 -10.70
CA PRO A 30 -2.82 -4.01 -9.31
C PRO A 30 -1.31 -3.72 -9.13
N TRP A 31 -0.46 -4.08 -10.10
CA TRP A 31 0.97 -3.74 -10.05
C TRP A 31 1.24 -2.24 -10.16
N ARG A 32 0.33 -1.50 -10.80
CA ARG A 32 0.36 -0.03 -10.90
C ARG A 32 -0.31 0.67 -9.72
N SER A 33 -0.75 -0.07 -8.72
CA SER A 33 -1.40 0.47 -7.54
C SER A 33 -0.39 1.07 -6.54
N ARG A 34 -0.78 2.17 -5.91
CA ARG A 34 -0.02 2.84 -4.84
C ARG A 34 -0.41 2.34 -3.44
N ILE A 35 -1.22 1.29 -3.35
CA ILE A 35 -1.51 0.54 -2.13
C ILE A 35 -1.48 -0.96 -2.48
N ARG A 36 -0.94 -1.79 -1.58
CA ARG A 36 -0.90 -3.25 -1.73
C ARG A 36 -1.43 -3.91 -0.48
N VAL A 37 -2.20 -4.98 -0.63
CA VAL A 37 -2.81 -5.73 0.45
C VAL A 37 -2.17 -7.10 0.53
N TYR A 38 -1.51 -7.36 1.64
CA TYR A 38 -0.93 -8.65 1.97
C TYR A 38 -1.91 -9.44 2.81
N VAL A 39 -2.20 -10.66 2.39
CA VAL A 39 -3.13 -11.56 3.07
C VAL A 39 -2.36 -12.83 3.41
N GLY A 40 -2.24 -13.11 4.70
CA GLY A 40 -1.82 -14.40 5.24
C GLY A 40 -3.02 -15.16 5.80
N GLU A 41 -2.77 -16.31 6.42
CA GLU A 41 -3.84 -17.11 7.04
C GLU A 41 -4.56 -16.34 8.17
N GLU A 42 -3.81 -15.54 8.92
CA GLU A 42 -4.31 -14.85 10.11
C GLU A 42 -4.13 -13.31 10.08
N PHE A 43 -3.69 -12.75 8.94
CA PHE A 43 -3.52 -11.29 8.80
C PHE A 43 -4.01 -10.75 7.46
N CYS A 44 -4.55 -9.52 7.48
CA CYS A 44 -4.67 -8.66 6.31
C CYS A 44 -3.92 -7.34 6.56
N LEU A 45 -2.92 -7.01 5.75
CA LEU A 45 -2.10 -5.80 5.90
C LEU A 45 -2.14 -4.94 4.62
N PRO A 46 -2.96 -3.88 4.60
CA PRO A 46 -2.85 -2.83 3.60
C PRO A 46 -1.61 -1.95 3.85
N VAL A 47 -0.75 -1.81 2.84
CA VAL A 47 0.48 -1.03 2.90
C VAL A 47 0.52 -0.05 1.73
N ILE A 48 0.64 1.24 2.04
CA ILE A 48 0.58 2.34 1.07
C ILE A 48 1.99 2.72 0.63
N ALA A 49 2.21 2.89 -0.67
CA ALA A 49 3.48 3.30 -1.25
C ALA A 49 4.00 4.59 -0.62
N GLY A 50 5.27 4.56 -0.24
CA GLY A 50 6.03 5.65 0.36
C GLY A 50 7.07 6.21 -0.61
N PRO A 51 8.17 6.80 -0.10
CA PRO A 51 9.22 7.35 -0.95
C PRO A 51 10.03 6.27 -1.69
N TYR A 52 10.71 6.70 -2.74
CA TYR A 52 11.76 5.91 -3.40
C TYR A 52 13.02 5.86 -2.54
N THR A 53 13.76 4.76 -2.66
CA THR A 53 15.14 4.63 -2.15
C THR A 53 16.01 4.07 -3.26
N GLU A 54 17.22 4.61 -3.40
CA GLU A 54 18.21 4.16 -4.38
C GLU A 54 18.95 2.88 -3.98
N ALA A 55 19.02 2.61 -2.67
CA ALA A 55 19.73 1.46 -2.12
C ALA A 55 18.80 0.57 -1.30
N ALA A 56 19.17 -0.71 -1.21
CA ALA A 56 18.55 -1.68 -0.31
C ALA A 56 19.25 -1.65 1.07
N CYS A 57 18.54 -2.09 2.10
CA CYS A 57 19.13 -2.29 3.41
C CYS A 57 20.17 -3.43 3.38
N ASN A 58 21.26 -3.25 4.15
CA ASN A 58 22.27 -4.31 4.34
C ASN A 58 21.72 -5.50 5.14
N SER A 59 20.74 -5.24 6.01
CA SER A 59 20.04 -6.25 6.81
C SER A 59 18.55 -6.08 6.59
N LYS A 60 17.85 -7.19 6.32
CA LYS A 60 16.39 -7.25 6.27
C LYS A 60 15.93 -8.11 7.43
N GLY A 61 14.93 -7.65 8.17
CA GLY A 61 14.41 -8.36 9.32
C GLY A 61 13.10 -9.09 9.06
N THR A 62 12.60 -9.65 10.15
CA THR A 62 11.23 -10.13 10.31
C THR A 62 10.60 -9.27 11.40
N VAL A 63 9.33 -8.92 11.22
CA VAL A 63 8.53 -8.22 12.24
C VAL A 63 7.39 -9.11 12.68
N ILE A 64 6.96 -8.95 13.94
CA ILE A 64 5.82 -9.68 14.47
C ILE A 64 4.59 -8.78 14.41
N VAL A 65 3.56 -9.22 13.69
CA VAL A 65 2.27 -8.53 13.59
C VAL A 65 1.18 -9.45 14.10
N ASP A 66 0.51 -9.04 15.19
CA ASP A 66 -0.50 -9.86 15.89
C ASP A 66 -0.03 -11.29 16.21
N GLY A 67 1.25 -11.45 16.57
CA GLY A 67 1.85 -12.75 16.91
C GLY A 67 2.39 -13.55 15.73
N ILE A 68 2.24 -13.04 14.51
CA ILE A 68 2.66 -13.71 13.28
C ILE A 68 3.96 -13.08 12.76
N GLU A 69 4.92 -13.92 12.40
CA GLU A 69 6.16 -13.50 11.75
C GLU A 69 5.91 -13.09 10.29
N VAL A 70 6.26 -11.86 9.95
CA VAL A 70 6.10 -11.27 8.62
C VAL A 70 7.44 -10.71 8.16
N ASP A 71 7.83 -10.97 6.91
CA ASP A 71 8.99 -10.33 6.28
C ASP A 71 8.85 -8.79 6.40
N GLU A 72 9.84 -8.11 6.98
CA GLU A 72 9.82 -6.66 7.17
C GLU A 72 9.63 -5.90 5.84
N CYS A 73 10.11 -6.47 4.73
CA CYS A 73 9.93 -5.89 3.40
C CYS A 73 8.45 -5.83 2.97
N VAL A 74 7.57 -6.63 3.57
CA VAL A 74 6.11 -6.59 3.33
C VAL A 74 5.50 -5.30 3.87
N VAL A 75 5.84 -4.90 5.09
CA VAL A 75 5.32 -3.68 5.73
C VAL A 75 6.10 -2.42 5.32
N CYS A 76 7.27 -2.60 4.72
CA CYS A 76 8.08 -1.50 4.21
C CYS A 76 7.38 -0.79 3.04
N ARG A 77 7.21 0.54 3.17
CA ARG A 77 6.52 1.38 2.18
C ARG A 77 7.39 1.80 1.00
N ALA A 78 8.70 1.58 1.05
CA ALA A 78 9.62 2.15 0.07
C ALA A 78 9.45 1.50 -1.32
N SER A 79 9.52 2.34 -2.36
CA SER A 79 9.85 1.86 -3.71
C SER A 79 11.34 1.56 -3.75
N CYS A 80 11.70 0.32 -3.44
CA CYS A 80 13.07 -0.13 -3.17
C CYS A 80 13.61 -0.97 -4.35
N PRO A 81 14.91 -0.90 -4.72
CA PRO A 81 15.48 -1.63 -5.86
C PRO A 81 15.22 -3.14 -5.83
N VAL A 82 15.16 -3.77 -4.66
CA VAL A 82 14.95 -5.22 -4.51
C VAL A 82 13.49 -5.65 -4.50
N LYS A 83 12.55 -4.72 -4.52
CA LYS A 83 11.10 -4.98 -4.55
C LYS A 83 10.54 -4.68 -5.94
N SER A 84 9.63 -5.53 -6.42
CA SER A 84 8.88 -5.30 -7.67
C SER A 84 7.64 -4.42 -7.48
N ILE A 85 7.16 -4.28 -6.23
CA ILE A 85 6.01 -3.45 -5.89
C ILE A 85 6.39 -1.95 -5.84
N TYR A 86 5.38 -1.10 -5.94
CA TYR A 86 5.53 0.37 -5.93
C TYR A 86 6.46 0.87 -7.05
N LYS A 87 6.41 0.20 -8.19
CA LYS A 87 7.08 0.59 -9.43
C LYS A 87 6.13 0.31 -10.60
N GLU A 88 6.18 1.13 -11.63
CA GLU A 88 5.55 0.81 -12.91
C GLU A 88 6.13 -0.52 -13.42
N PRO A 89 5.30 -1.51 -13.76
CA PRO A 89 5.77 -2.85 -14.11
C PRO A 89 6.61 -2.87 -15.40
N ASP A 90 6.39 -1.90 -16.30
CA ASP A 90 7.04 -1.86 -17.62
C ASP A 90 8.35 -1.04 -17.60
N THR A 91 8.39 0.04 -16.82
CA THR A 91 9.51 1.01 -16.84
C THR A 91 10.33 1.02 -15.56
N GLY A 92 9.84 0.42 -14.47
CA GLY A 92 10.46 0.48 -13.16
C GLY A 92 10.36 1.84 -12.46
N ILE A 93 9.64 2.82 -13.04
CA ILE A 93 9.47 4.15 -12.45
C ILE A 93 8.80 4.03 -11.07
N PRO A 94 9.36 4.64 -10.01
CA PRO A 94 8.79 4.57 -8.67
C PRO A 94 7.36 5.11 -8.59
N LEU A 95 6.49 4.36 -7.91
CA LEU A 95 5.13 4.78 -7.57
C LEU A 95 5.10 5.24 -6.12
N LYS A 96 4.49 6.39 -5.88
CA LYS A 96 4.28 6.97 -4.54
C LYS A 96 2.81 7.37 -4.41
N CYS A 97 2.23 7.20 -3.22
CA CYS A 97 0.90 7.71 -2.92
C CYS A 97 0.92 9.25 -2.85
N ASP A 98 -0.02 9.87 -3.55
CA ASP A 98 -0.22 11.31 -3.70
C ASP A 98 -1.59 11.74 -3.14
N PHE A 99 -2.22 10.89 -2.32
CA PHE A 99 -3.58 11.07 -1.80
C PHE A 99 -4.67 11.28 -2.88
N CYS A 100 -4.40 10.86 -4.12
CA CYS A 100 -5.26 11.10 -5.27
C CYS A 100 -5.50 12.60 -5.54
N GLY A 101 -4.49 13.43 -5.30
CA GLY A 101 -4.48 14.85 -5.64
C GLY A 101 -4.58 15.79 -4.44
N ASP A 102 -4.70 17.08 -4.76
CA ASP A 102 -4.89 18.19 -3.82
C ASP A 102 -6.09 19.04 -4.31
N PRO A 103 -7.21 19.11 -3.57
CA PRO A 103 -7.43 18.52 -2.25
C PRO A 103 -7.48 16.97 -2.29
N PRO A 104 -7.01 16.30 -1.22
CA PRO A 104 -7.03 14.84 -1.12
C PRO A 104 -8.39 14.19 -1.33
N ASN A 105 -8.42 13.21 -2.25
CA ASN A 105 -9.60 12.41 -2.58
C ASN A 105 -9.24 10.92 -2.76
N PRO A 106 -8.69 10.26 -1.72
CA PRO A 106 -8.14 8.91 -1.83
C PRO A 106 -9.21 7.89 -2.19
N GLN A 107 -9.16 7.39 -3.43
CA GLN A 107 -10.14 6.41 -3.93
C GLN A 107 -10.12 5.10 -3.13
N CYS A 108 -8.96 4.71 -2.60
CA CYS A 108 -8.86 3.52 -1.73
C CYS A 108 -9.67 3.66 -0.44
N VAL A 109 -9.81 4.87 0.11
CA VAL A 109 -10.65 5.14 1.29
C VAL A 109 -12.12 5.11 0.90
N ALA A 110 -12.49 5.82 -0.18
CA ALA A 110 -13.88 5.91 -0.65
C ALA A 110 -14.52 4.55 -0.97
N TRP A 111 -13.72 3.59 -1.44
CA TRP A 111 -14.18 2.24 -1.81
C TRP A 111 -13.91 1.17 -0.74
N CYS A 112 -13.40 1.54 0.44
CA CYS A 112 -13.17 0.58 1.51
C CYS A 112 -14.48 0.28 2.26
N GLY A 113 -15.29 -0.64 1.74
CA GLY A 113 -16.54 -1.07 2.38
C GLY A 113 -16.46 -1.42 3.88
N PRO A 114 -15.43 -2.14 4.36
CA PRO A 114 -15.31 -2.45 5.79
C PRO A 114 -14.75 -1.27 6.64
N ASN A 115 -14.45 -0.12 6.03
CA ASN A 115 -13.85 1.04 6.69
C ASN A 115 -12.48 0.78 7.34
N ALA A 116 -11.70 -0.16 6.77
CA ALA A 116 -10.32 -0.42 7.18
C ALA A 116 -9.36 0.73 6.84
N LEU A 117 -9.76 1.67 5.97
CA LEU A 117 -8.98 2.84 5.55
C LEU A 117 -9.79 4.10 5.83
N THR A 118 -9.18 5.12 6.44
CA THR A 118 -9.83 6.41 6.72
C THR A 118 -8.86 7.56 6.55
N LEU A 119 -9.28 8.64 5.89
CA LEU A 119 -8.49 9.89 5.84
C LEU A 119 -8.75 10.69 7.13
N VAL A 120 -7.68 11.06 7.83
CA VAL A 120 -7.75 11.84 9.08
C VAL A 120 -6.75 13.00 9.04
N GLU A 121 -7.02 14.03 9.81
CA GLU A 121 -6.07 15.14 10.02
C GLU A 121 -4.86 14.67 10.85
N ASP A 122 -3.72 15.33 10.65
CA ASP A 122 -2.57 15.09 11.52
C ASP A 122 -2.80 15.92 12.79
N THR A 123 -2.95 15.23 13.91
CA THR A 123 -2.96 15.83 15.25
C THR A 123 -1.56 16.23 15.68
#